data_AF-A0ABD5JGP2-F1
#
_entry.id   AF-A0ABD5JGP2-F1
#
_cell.length_a   1.000
_cell.length_b   1.000
_cell.length_c   1.000
_cell.angle_alpha   90.00
_cell.angle_beta   90.00
_cell.angle_gamma   90.00
#
_symmetry.space_group_name_H-M   'P 1'
#
loop_
_entity.id
_entity.type
_entity.pdbx_description
1 polymer ?
#
loop_
_entity_poly.entity_id
_entity_poly.type
_entity_poly.pdbx_seq_one_letter_code
_entity_poly.pdbx_strand_id
1 'polypeptide(L)'
;MSPMSRRIGLAAVAVTVPAALIFTGVGVGQASDHLPSSADVHRHSAHKAAAASNLDDPAKKEIAMKLVSSAENSSLDWRAQFQYIEDIGDGRGYTAGIIGFCSGTGDMLELVEYYTQQKPGNVLAKYLPALREVDGTDSHDGLDPNFTKDWKKAAADKVFQDAQEHERDRVYFNPAVQRGKGDGLGALGQFIYYDAIVMHGPGDSEYSFGGIRKTALSKAKPPAQGGNETTYLNAFLDARKEAMKSEEAHSDTSRVDTEQRKFLNEKNFDLTPPLRWAVYGEPFEINS
;
A
#
# COMPACT_ATOMS: atom_id res chain seq x y z
N MET A 1 -42.38 -5.61 -29.33
CA MET A 1 -42.29 -7.10 -29.40
C MET A 1 -41.48 -7.57 -28.21
N SER A 2 -42.10 -8.43 -27.39
CA SER A 2 -41.55 -9.01 -26.16
C SER A 2 -40.30 -9.88 -26.39
N PRO A 3 -39.52 -10.17 -25.33
CA PRO A 3 -38.22 -10.85 -25.42
C PRO A 3 -38.37 -12.38 -25.36
N MET A 4 -37.51 -13.11 -26.07
CA MET A 4 -37.42 -14.57 -25.95
C MET A 4 -36.22 -14.96 -25.08
N SER A 5 -36.53 -15.38 -23.85
CA SER A 5 -35.68 -16.23 -23.03
C SER A 5 -35.53 -17.62 -23.65
N ARG A 6 -34.37 -18.25 -23.52
CA ARG A 6 -34.27 -19.72 -23.51
C ARG A 6 -33.40 -20.20 -22.36
N ARG A 7 -33.97 -21.16 -21.63
CA ARG A 7 -33.49 -21.87 -20.45
C ARG A 7 -32.62 -23.06 -20.86
N ILE A 8 -31.61 -23.32 -20.01
CA ILE A 8 -31.23 -24.60 -19.35
C ILE A 8 -31.24 -25.89 -20.19
N GLY A 9 -30.09 -26.57 -20.19
CA GLY A 9 -29.97 -28.00 -20.46
C GLY A 9 -28.77 -28.60 -19.72
N LEU A 10 -29.03 -29.22 -18.56
CA LEU A 10 -28.11 -30.05 -17.79
C LEU A 10 -28.10 -31.45 -18.42
N ALA A 11 -26.93 -32.04 -18.67
CA ALA A 11 -26.82 -33.46 -19.04
C ALA A 11 -25.69 -34.11 -18.23
N ALA A 12 -26.09 -34.99 -17.31
CA ALA A 12 -25.24 -35.93 -16.61
C ALA A 12 -24.99 -37.16 -17.49
N VAL A 13 -23.77 -37.69 -17.48
CA VAL A 13 -23.49 -39.06 -17.92
C VAL A 13 -22.53 -39.69 -16.92
N ALA A 14 -23.05 -40.68 -16.18
CA ALA A 14 -22.27 -41.64 -15.42
C ALA A 14 -22.14 -42.92 -16.26
N VAL A 15 -20.94 -43.50 -16.33
CA VAL A 15 -20.72 -44.88 -16.81
C VAL A 15 -19.72 -45.57 -15.90
N THR A 16 -20.12 -46.75 -15.45
CA THR A 16 -19.43 -47.69 -14.56
C THR A 16 -18.61 -48.76 -15.33
N VAL A 17 -17.36 -49.00 -14.87
CA VAL A 17 -16.63 -50.26 -14.53
C VAL A 17 -17.12 -51.58 -15.18
N PRO A 18 -16.28 -52.52 -15.70
CA PRO A 18 -15.28 -53.34 -14.95
C PRO A 18 -14.02 -53.74 -15.78
N ALA A 19 -13.02 -54.53 -15.37
CA ALA A 19 -12.84 -55.57 -14.36
C ALA A 19 -11.33 -55.80 -14.08
N ALA A 20 -11.05 -56.58 -13.04
CA ALA A 20 -9.75 -56.98 -12.50
C ALA A 20 -8.91 -57.90 -13.42
N LEU A 21 -7.58 -57.91 -13.19
CA LEU A 21 -6.70 -59.03 -13.50
C LEU A 21 -5.63 -59.17 -12.42
N ILE A 22 -5.60 -60.38 -11.85
CA ILE A 22 -4.70 -60.89 -10.83
C ILE A 22 -3.42 -61.36 -11.52
N PHE A 23 -2.24 -61.06 -10.95
CA PHE A 23 -1.05 -61.87 -11.16
C PHE A 23 -0.35 -62.15 -9.83
N THR A 24 -0.29 -63.44 -9.51
CA THR A 24 0.50 -64.05 -8.46
C THR A 24 1.97 -64.15 -8.87
N GLY A 25 2.89 -63.79 -7.98
CA GLY A 25 4.32 -64.02 -8.16
C GLY A 25 5.01 -64.09 -6.81
N VAL A 26 5.29 -65.31 -6.36
CA VAL A 26 6.06 -65.64 -5.15
C VAL A 26 7.55 -65.45 -5.44
N GLY A 27 8.23 -64.68 -4.59
CA GLY A 27 9.69 -64.54 -4.61
C GLY A 27 10.19 -64.40 -3.17
N VAL A 28 10.66 -65.52 -2.61
CA VAL A 28 11.31 -65.60 -1.30
C VAL A 28 12.73 -65.05 -1.44
N GLY A 29 13.07 -64.06 -0.62
CA GLY A 29 14.42 -63.55 -0.45
C GLY A 29 14.56 -62.91 0.93
N GLN A 30 15.04 -63.69 1.90
CA GLN A 30 15.44 -63.18 3.21
C GLN A 30 16.72 -62.35 3.06
N ALA A 31 16.70 -61.11 3.54
CA ALA A 31 17.89 -60.37 3.92
C ALA A 31 17.54 -59.36 5.02
N SER A 32 17.93 -59.72 6.24
CA SER A 32 18.50 -58.87 7.29
C SER A 32 17.71 -57.67 7.79
N ASP A 33 17.22 -57.81 9.02
CA ASP A 33 16.72 -56.75 9.89
C ASP A 33 17.69 -55.57 10.02
N HIS A 34 17.22 -54.38 9.63
CA HIS A 34 17.48 -53.14 10.35
C HIS A 34 16.41 -52.10 9.96
N LEU A 35 15.33 -52.06 10.73
CA LEU A 35 14.36 -50.96 10.70
C LEU A 35 15.03 -49.72 11.31
N PRO A 36 15.12 -48.57 10.60
CA PRO A 36 15.31 -47.30 11.28
C PRO A 36 14.01 -46.96 12.02
N SER A 37 14.18 -46.60 13.29
CA SER A 37 13.13 -46.13 14.20
C SER A 37 12.17 -45.15 13.52
N SER A 38 10.86 -45.35 13.69
CA SER A 38 9.78 -44.47 13.22
C SER A 38 9.74 -43.09 13.90
N ALA A 39 10.86 -42.60 14.43
CA ALA A 39 11.00 -41.31 15.10
C ALA A 39 11.48 -40.17 14.17
N ASP A 40 11.97 -40.46 12.95
CA ASP A 40 12.58 -39.45 12.07
C ASP A 40 11.73 -39.05 10.83
N VAL A 41 10.55 -39.63 10.64
CA VAL A 41 9.69 -39.31 9.48
C VAL A 41 8.76 -38.11 9.74
N HIS A 42 8.72 -37.59 10.98
CA HIS A 42 7.89 -36.42 11.35
C HIS A 42 8.65 -35.11 11.56
N ARG A 43 9.96 -35.03 11.23
CA ARG A 43 10.73 -33.77 11.30
C ARG A 43 10.93 -33.03 9.98
N HIS A 44 10.40 -33.54 8.87
CA HIS A 44 10.44 -32.88 7.56
C HIS A 44 9.03 -32.58 7.02
N SER A 45 8.23 -31.77 7.73
CA SER A 45 7.04 -31.10 7.15
C SER A 45 6.40 -30.08 8.10
N ALA A 46 7.21 -29.22 8.74
CA ALA A 46 6.67 -28.09 9.51
C ALA A 46 7.49 -26.80 9.34
N HIS A 47 8.01 -26.55 8.14
CA HIS A 47 7.98 -25.20 7.61
C HIS A 47 6.85 -25.15 6.58
N LYS A 48 5.63 -25.07 7.10
CA LYS A 48 4.57 -24.38 6.36
C LYS A 48 5.17 -22.99 6.12
N ALA A 49 5.60 -22.69 4.89
CA ALA A 49 5.98 -21.34 4.52
C ALA A 49 4.88 -20.44 5.07
N ALA A 50 5.21 -19.58 6.04
CA ALA A 50 4.24 -18.64 6.56
C ALA A 50 3.67 -17.93 5.32
N ALA A 51 2.35 -17.94 5.15
CA ALA A 51 1.74 -17.28 4.01
C ALA A 51 2.25 -15.83 4.02
N ALA A 52 2.82 -15.39 2.90
CA ALA A 52 3.35 -14.04 2.76
C ALA A 52 2.30 -13.04 3.26
N SER A 53 2.68 -12.24 4.25
CA SER A 53 1.79 -11.23 4.81
C SER A 53 1.64 -10.08 3.82
N ASN A 54 0.41 -9.61 3.66
CA ASN A 54 0.10 -8.42 2.89
C ASN A 54 0.50 -7.16 3.66
N LEU A 55 0.45 -6.00 3.02
CA LEU A 55 0.86 -4.75 3.63
C LEU A 55 0.00 -4.36 4.85
N ASP A 56 -1.23 -4.86 4.95
CA ASP A 56 -2.12 -4.65 6.09
C ASP A 56 -1.79 -5.50 7.34
N ASP A 57 -0.77 -6.35 7.26
CA ASP A 57 -0.12 -6.88 8.47
C ASP A 57 0.51 -5.74 9.28
N PRO A 58 0.31 -5.66 10.61
CA PRO A 58 0.79 -4.53 11.41
C PRO A 58 2.30 -4.26 11.27
N ALA A 59 3.14 -5.30 11.15
CA ALA A 59 4.58 -5.12 10.99
C ALA A 59 4.92 -4.56 9.60
N LYS A 60 4.26 -5.07 8.56
CA LYS A 60 4.41 -4.56 7.18
C LYS A 60 3.89 -3.14 7.03
N LYS A 61 2.80 -2.79 7.72
CA LYS A 61 2.26 -1.43 7.75
C LYS A 61 3.23 -0.46 8.42
N GLU A 62 3.82 -0.84 9.55
CA GLU A 62 4.84 -0.02 10.22
C GLU A 62 6.07 0.20 9.31
N ILE A 63 6.51 -0.82 8.57
CA ILE A 63 7.56 -0.68 7.54
C ILE A 63 7.12 0.32 6.46
N ALA A 64 5.90 0.20 5.93
CA ALA A 64 5.39 1.09 4.90
C ALA A 64 5.40 2.56 5.35
N MET A 65 5.01 2.83 6.61
CA MET A 65 5.04 4.19 7.16
C MET A 65 6.47 4.75 7.21
N LYS A 66 7.45 3.93 7.60
CA LYS A 66 8.87 4.32 7.65
C LYS A 66 9.44 4.59 6.27
N LEU A 67 9.09 3.77 5.27
CA LEU A 67 9.51 3.97 3.89
C LEU A 67 8.98 5.30 3.34
N VAL A 68 7.67 5.56 3.46
CA VAL A 68 7.07 6.86 3.05
C VAL A 68 7.75 8.02 3.78
N SER A 69 7.88 7.95 5.11
CA SER A 69 8.51 9.01 5.92
C SER A 69 9.98 9.27 5.53
N SER A 70 10.70 8.27 5.03
CA SER A 70 12.06 8.50 4.53
C SER A 70 12.08 9.37 3.28
N ALA A 71 11.06 9.28 2.43
CA ALA A 71 10.93 10.09 1.22
C ALA A 71 10.25 11.44 1.48
N GLU A 72 9.32 11.54 2.42
CA GLU A 72 8.64 12.79 2.74
C GLU A 72 9.45 13.66 3.71
N ASN A 73 10.25 13.05 4.60
CA ASN A 73 10.82 13.75 5.76
C ASN A 73 12.27 13.34 6.09
N SER A 74 12.94 12.58 5.23
CA SER A 74 14.32 12.09 5.47
C SER A 74 14.49 11.43 6.84
N SER A 75 13.46 10.73 7.33
CA SER A 75 13.44 10.15 8.67
C SER A 75 12.60 8.87 8.70
N LEU A 76 13.01 7.91 9.54
CA LEU A 76 12.18 6.72 9.84
C LEU A 76 11.21 6.97 11.00
N ASP A 77 11.34 8.09 11.73
CA ASP A 77 10.41 8.44 12.81
C ASP A 77 9.18 9.16 12.23
N TRP A 78 8.32 8.39 11.56
CA TRP A 78 7.10 8.90 10.95
C TRP A 78 6.12 9.49 11.97
N ARG A 79 6.19 9.05 13.25
CA ARG A 79 5.33 9.59 14.32
C ARG A 79 5.73 11.00 14.71
N ALA A 80 6.96 11.44 14.48
CA ALA A 80 7.34 12.84 14.68
C ALA A 80 6.54 13.79 13.77
N GLN A 81 5.97 13.29 12.68
CA GLN A 81 5.29 14.09 11.64
C GLN A 81 3.83 14.42 11.97
N PHE A 82 3.23 13.87 13.04
CA PHE A 82 1.89 14.29 13.47
C PHE A 82 1.79 15.82 13.65
N GLN A 83 2.89 16.46 14.09
CA GLN A 83 2.95 17.90 14.33
C GLN A 83 3.45 18.72 13.14
N TYR A 84 3.91 18.06 12.06
CA TYR A 84 4.38 18.75 10.86
C TYR A 84 3.26 19.62 10.31
N ILE A 85 3.59 20.86 9.96
CA ILE A 85 2.71 21.80 9.27
C ILE A 85 3.56 22.94 8.70
N GLU A 86 3.48 23.14 7.40
CA GLU A 86 4.21 24.15 6.64
C GLU A 86 3.49 24.43 5.34
N ASP A 87 3.52 25.66 4.86
CA ASP A 87 3.24 25.95 3.44
C ASP A 87 4.57 25.92 2.71
N ILE A 88 4.72 24.93 1.82
CA ILE A 88 5.95 24.66 1.08
C ILE A 88 6.00 25.41 -0.27
N GLY A 89 5.00 26.25 -0.56
CA GLY A 89 4.94 27.08 -1.77
C GLY A 89 4.64 26.30 -3.05
N ASP A 90 3.99 25.14 -2.94
CA ASP A 90 3.59 24.29 -4.07
C ASP A 90 2.15 24.56 -4.57
N GLY A 91 1.49 25.57 -4.00
CA GLY A 91 0.13 25.97 -4.35
C GLY A 91 -0.97 25.14 -3.67
N ARG A 92 -0.65 24.30 -2.67
CA ARG A 92 -1.63 23.52 -1.91
C ARG A 92 -1.99 24.16 -0.55
N GLY A 93 -1.40 25.32 -0.24
CA GLY A 93 -1.50 25.98 1.06
C GLY A 93 -0.73 25.22 2.13
N TYR A 94 -1.25 25.16 3.36
CA TYR A 94 -0.61 24.36 4.40
C TYR A 94 -0.63 22.88 4.06
N THR A 95 0.53 22.23 4.10
CA THR A 95 0.75 20.79 4.10
C THR A 95 1.09 20.32 5.52
N ALA A 96 0.41 19.30 6.04
CA ALA A 96 0.55 18.92 7.45
C ALA A 96 0.35 17.43 7.75
N GLY A 97 0.88 17.00 8.90
CA GLY A 97 0.65 15.65 9.43
C GLY A 97 1.41 14.53 8.72
N ILE A 98 1.07 13.29 9.06
CA ILE A 98 1.83 12.07 8.73
C ILE A 98 1.88 11.68 7.24
N ILE A 99 1.07 12.33 6.40
CA ILE A 99 1.02 12.09 4.95
C ILE A 99 0.85 13.38 4.13
N GLY A 100 1.00 14.56 4.75
CA GLY A 100 0.86 15.83 4.04
C GLY A 100 -0.58 16.18 3.65
N PHE A 101 -1.52 16.14 4.60
CA PHE A 101 -2.87 16.70 4.39
C PHE A 101 -2.77 18.18 4.03
N CYS A 102 -3.48 18.62 2.99
CA CYS A 102 -3.38 20.02 2.54
C CYS A 102 -4.67 20.82 2.74
N SER A 103 -4.54 22.10 3.08
CA SER A 103 -5.70 22.99 3.23
C SER A 103 -6.41 23.25 1.90
N GLY A 104 -5.69 23.22 0.78
CA GLY A 104 -6.22 23.45 -0.55
C GLY A 104 -6.77 22.23 -1.29
N THR A 105 -6.71 21.02 -0.70
CA THR A 105 -7.09 19.76 -1.36
C THR A 105 -8.24 19.00 -0.67
N GLY A 106 -8.91 19.65 0.28
CA GLY A 106 -10.06 19.12 1.01
C GLY A 106 -9.73 18.11 2.11
N ASP A 107 -8.64 17.36 2.02
CA ASP A 107 -8.32 16.30 2.97
C ASP A 107 -7.92 16.80 4.37
N MET A 108 -7.29 17.98 4.49
CA MET A 108 -7.09 18.62 5.80
C MET A 108 -8.43 19.04 6.44
N LEU A 109 -9.37 19.53 5.63
CA LEU A 109 -10.71 19.87 6.11
C LEU A 109 -11.43 18.61 6.60
N GLU A 110 -11.45 17.54 5.82
CA GLU A 110 -12.05 16.25 6.21
C GLU A 110 -11.44 15.71 7.51
N LEU A 111 -10.11 15.79 7.67
CA LEU A 111 -9.41 15.42 8.88
C LEU A 111 -9.86 16.23 10.11
N VAL A 112 -9.93 17.55 9.99
CA VAL A 112 -10.33 18.40 11.12
C VAL A 112 -11.81 18.19 11.44
N GLU A 113 -12.67 17.97 10.44
CA GLU A 113 -14.07 17.59 10.66
C GLU A 113 -14.19 16.28 11.42
N TYR A 114 -13.47 15.23 11.01
CA TYR A 114 -13.45 13.95 11.71
C TYR A 114 -12.91 14.10 13.14
N TYR A 115 -11.82 14.83 13.34
CA TYR A 115 -11.29 15.12 14.67
C TYR A 115 -12.32 15.86 15.55
N THR A 116 -13.05 16.83 15.01
CA THR A 116 -14.14 17.52 15.73
C THR A 116 -15.33 16.61 16.03
N GLN A 117 -15.64 15.63 15.18
CA GLN A 117 -16.64 14.62 15.50
C GLN A 117 -16.19 13.71 16.65
N GLN A 118 -14.93 13.26 16.66
CA GLN A 118 -14.40 12.41 17.72
C GLN A 118 -14.17 13.16 19.04
N LYS A 119 -13.83 14.45 18.95
CA LYS A 119 -13.60 15.32 20.11
C LYS A 119 -14.20 16.71 19.86
N PRO A 120 -15.49 16.91 20.16
CA PRO A 120 -16.13 18.21 20.06
C PRO A 120 -15.42 19.27 20.91
N GLY A 121 -15.27 20.48 20.38
CA GLY A 121 -14.60 21.58 21.08
C GLY A 121 -13.08 21.47 21.16
N ASN A 122 -12.45 20.59 20.36
CA ASN A 122 -10.99 20.57 20.24
C ASN A 122 -10.42 21.89 19.70
N VAL A 123 -9.11 22.09 19.84
CA VAL A 123 -8.44 23.35 19.51
C VAL A 123 -8.53 23.73 18.02
N LEU A 124 -8.71 22.76 17.13
CA LEU A 124 -8.79 22.98 15.68
C LEU A 124 -10.21 23.27 15.19
N ALA A 125 -11.24 22.91 15.96
CA ALA A 125 -12.65 23.05 15.56
C ALA A 125 -13.03 24.48 15.14
N LYS A 126 -12.41 25.50 15.73
CA LYS A 126 -12.64 26.92 15.41
C LYS A 126 -12.18 27.31 14.00
N TYR A 127 -11.31 26.52 13.36
CA TYR A 127 -10.81 26.79 12.00
C TYR A 127 -11.66 26.15 10.91
N LEU A 128 -12.65 25.32 11.24
CA LEU A 128 -13.50 24.65 10.25
C LEU A 128 -14.18 25.61 9.25
N PRO A 129 -14.69 26.80 9.65
CA PRO A 129 -15.22 27.75 8.67
C PRO A 129 -14.16 28.24 7.68
N ALA A 130 -12.96 28.58 8.16
CA ALA A 130 -11.86 29.04 7.33
C ALA A 130 -11.35 27.93 6.40
N LEU A 131 -11.18 26.71 6.91
CA LEU A 131 -10.78 25.54 6.11
C LEU A 131 -11.76 25.26 4.97
N ARG A 132 -13.07 25.49 5.15
CA ARG A 132 -14.05 25.35 4.05
C ARG A 132 -13.97 26.48 3.03
N GLU A 133 -13.53 27.66 3.43
CA GLU A 133 -13.44 28.82 2.55
C GLU A 133 -12.17 28.80 1.71
N VAL A 134 -11.05 28.32 2.27
CA VAL A 134 -9.77 28.23 1.55
C VAL A 134 -9.61 26.96 0.72
N ASP A 135 -10.46 25.94 0.91
CA ASP A 135 -10.40 24.69 0.15
C ASP A 135 -10.45 24.95 -1.37
N GLY A 136 -9.56 24.30 -2.11
CA GLY A 136 -9.30 24.57 -3.53
C GLY A 136 -8.35 25.74 -3.83
N THR A 137 -7.77 26.38 -2.81
CA THR A 137 -6.79 27.48 -2.95
C THR A 137 -5.58 27.29 -2.02
N ASP A 138 -4.55 28.12 -2.18
CA ASP A 138 -3.40 28.22 -1.28
C ASP A 138 -3.57 29.30 -0.18
N SER A 139 -4.78 29.85 0.01
CA SER A 139 -5.01 30.93 0.97
C SER A 139 -4.86 30.49 2.43
N HIS A 140 -4.34 31.38 3.28
CA HIS A 140 -4.25 31.24 4.73
C HIS A 140 -5.31 32.06 5.49
N ASP A 141 -6.27 32.63 4.77
CA ASP A 141 -7.28 33.52 5.36
C ASP A 141 -8.09 32.80 6.45
N GLY A 142 -8.15 33.41 7.64
CA GLY A 142 -8.83 32.84 8.80
C GLY A 142 -8.08 31.70 9.51
N LEU A 143 -6.96 31.22 8.96
CA LEU A 143 -6.05 30.26 9.61
C LEU A 143 -4.94 31.01 10.37
N ASP A 144 -4.28 31.95 9.71
CA ASP A 144 -3.18 32.69 10.29
C ASP A 144 -3.61 33.67 11.40
N PRO A 145 -2.73 33.95 12.40
CA PRO A 145 -1.36 33.43 12.57
C PRO A 145 -1.29 32.19 13.50
N ASN A 146 -2.43 31.68 13.97
CA ASN A 146 -2.46 30.74 15.10
C ASN A 146 -2.62 29.27 14.69
N PHE A 147 -3.03 28.98 13.45
CA PHE A 147 -3.34 27.63 13.00
C PHE A 147 -2.16 26.67 13.17
N THR A 148 -0.96 27.05 12.75
CA THR A 148 0.25 26.21 12.87
C THR A 148 0.61 25.86 14.32
N LYS A 149 0.45 26.82 15.24
CA LYS A 149 0.65 26.61 16.68
C LYS A 149 -0.40 25.67 17.28
N ASP A 150 -1.66 25.88 16.91
CA ASP A 150 -2.76 25.06 17.39
C ASP A 150 -2.73 23.64 16.80
N TRP A 151 -2.24 23.47 15.58
CA TRP A 151 -1.95 22.17 14.97
C TRP A 151 -0.92 21.40 15.77
N LYS A 152 0.24 22.02 16.06
CA LYS A 152 1.28 21.42 16.91
C LYS A 152 0.76 21.07 18.30
N LYS A 153 -0.12 21.90 18.87
CA LYS A 153 -0.79 21.59 20.14
C LYS A 153 -1.74 20.39 20.01
N ALA A 154 -2.52 20.30 18.93
CA ALA A 154 -3.41 19.18 18.66
C ALA A 154 -2.62 17.89 18.43
N ALA A 155 -1.43 17.94 17.83
CA ALA A 155 -0.59 16.77 17.56
C ALA A 155 -0.11 16.02 18.81
N ALA A 156 -0.14 16.66 19.99
CA ALA A 156 0.10 16.01 21.27
C ALA A 156 -1.13 15.23 21.79
N ASP A 157 -2.31 15.45 21.21
CA ASP A 157 -3.55 14.76 21.56
C ASP A 157 -3.66 13.42 20.82
N LYS A 158 -3.79 12.34 21.58
CA LYS A 158 -3.95 10.99 21.01
C LYS A 158 -5.16 10.89 20.08
N VAL A 159 -6.25 11.64 20.33
CA VAL A 159 -7.42 11.62 19.45
C VAL A 159 -7.14 12.26 18.09
N PHE A 160 -6.26 13.27 18.03
CA PHE A 160 -5.85 13.86 16.76
C PHE A 160 -4.88 12.96 16.01
N GLN A 161 -3.98 12.27 16.72
CA GLN A 161 -3.12 11.24 16.14
C GLN A 161 -3.97 10.11 15.51
N ASP A 162 -4.99 9.64 16.23
CA ASP A 162 -5.92 8.62 15.73
C ASP A 162 -6.75 9.12 14.54
N ALA A 163 -7.12 10.41 14.52
CA ALA A 163 -7.79 11.02 13.38
C ALA A 163 -6.89 11.05 12.13
N GLN A 164 -5.61 11.43 12.27
CA GLN A 164 -4.66 11.41 11.16
C GLN A 164 -4.44 9.98 10.63
N GLU A 165 -4.28 9.00 11.51
CA GLU A 165 -4.15 7.61 11.10
C GLU A 165 -5.43 7.07 10.43
N HIS A 166 -6.61 7.48 10.91
CA HIS A 166 -7.89 7.13 10.31
C HIS A 166 -8.00 7.66 8.88
N GLU A 167 -7.70 8.94 8.65
CA GLU A 167 -7.81 9.54 7.31
C GLU A 167 -6.76 8.98 6.34
N ARG A 168 -5.52 8.79 6.80
CA ARG A 168 -4.50 8.03 6.03
C ARG A 168 -5.06 6.69 5.58
N ASP A 169 -5.67 5.95 6.51
CA ASP A 169 -6.17 4.61 6.25
C ASP A 169 -7.34 4.62 5.28
N ARG A 170 -8.31 5.52 5.49
CA ARG A 170 -9.54 5.60 4.71
C ARG A 170 -9.28 6.02 3.26
N VAL A 171 -8.46 7.04 3.04
CA VAL A 171 -8.29 7.67 1.72
C VAL A 171 -7.14 7.04 0.93
N TYR A 172 -6.06 6.63 1.61
CA TYR A 172 -4.82 6.25 0.94
C TYR A 172 -4.47 4.77 1.13
N PHE A 173 -4.24 4.34 2.36
CA PHE A 173 -3.70 3.01 2.64
C PHE A 173 -4.66 1.88 2.27
N ASN A 174 -5.90 1.91 2.78
CA ASN A 174 -6.85 0.83 2.51
C ASN A 174 -7.20 0.72 1.02
N PRO A 175 -7.49 1.82 0.29
CA PRO A 175 -7.74 1.74 -1.15
C PRO A 175 -6.54 1.18 -1.93
N ALA A 176 -5.31 1.61 -1.63
CA ALA A 176 -4.11 1.11 -2.29
C ALA A 176 -3.89 -0.40 -2.04
N VAL A 177 -4.00 -0.84 -0.79
CA VAL A 177 -3.83 -2.24 -0.41
C VAL A 177 -4.92 -3.12 -1.01
N GLN A 178 -6.19 -2.68 -0.95
CA GLN A 178 -7.30 -3.40 -1.57
C GLN A 178 -7.12 -3.52 -3.08
N ARG A 179 -6.66 -2.44 -3.74
CA ARG A 179 -6.37 -2.48 -5.17
C ARG A 179 -5.21 -3.42 -5.50
N GLY A 180 -4.12 -3.35 -4.75
CA GLY A 180 -2.97 -4.23 -4.94
C GLY A 180 -3.34 -5.71 -4.77
N LYS A 181 -4.16 -6.05 -3.76
CA LYS A 181 -4.73 -7.39 -3.60
C LYS A 181 -5.60 -7.79 -4.79
N GLY A 182 -6.45 -6.88 -5.28
CA GLY A 182 -7.28 -7.11 -6.47
C GLY A 182 -6.49 -7.37 -7.74
N ASP A 183 -5.29 -6.79 -7.85
CA ASP A 183 -4.35 -7.03 -8.95
C ASP A 183 -3.41 -8.23 -8.70
N GLY A 184 -3.52 -8.89 -7.54
CA GLY A 184 -2.73 -10.05 -7.18
C GLY A 184 -1.29 -9.74 -6.81
N LEU A 185 -1.02 -8.53 -6.31
CA LEU A 185 0.32 -8.06 -5.93
C LEU A 185 0.68 -8.48 -4.50
N GLY A 186 1.95 -8.79 -4.26
CA GLY A 186 2.51 -8.97 -2.93
C GLY A 186 2.64 -7.65 -2.15
N ALA A 187 3.23 -7.71 -0.95
CA ALA A 187 3.38 -6.54 -0.09
C ALA A 187 4.19 -5.40 -0.74
N LEU A 188 5.22 -5.71 -1.52
CA LEU A 188 5.99 -4.70 -2.27
C LEU A 188 5.10 -3.97 -3.29
N GLY A 189 4.29 -4.69 -4.07
CA GLY A 189 3.41 -4.05 -5.05
C GLY A 189 2.30 -3.22 -4.38
N GLN A 190 1.79 -3.68 -3.24
CA GLN A 190 0.85 -2.91 -2.41
C GLN A 190 1.51 -1.65 -1.83
N PHE A 191 2.78 -1.72 -1.41
CA PHE A 191 3.53 -0.56 -0.95
C PHE A 191 3.76 0.44 -2.09
N ILE A 192 4.15 -0.03 -3.28
CA ILE A 192 4.31 0.81 -4.47
C ILE A 192 3.01 1.56 -4.80
N TYR A 193 1.85 0.90 -4.66
CA TYR A 193 0.54 1.56 -4.83
C TYR A 193 0.26 2.58 -3.72
N TYR A 194 0.57 2.25 -2.47
CA TYR A 194 0.36 3.14 -1.34
C TYR A 194 1.22 4.41 -1.47
N ASP A 195 2.49 4.26 -1.80
CA ASP A 195 3.40 5.38 -1.99
C ASP A 195 2.99 6.27 -3.18
N ALA A 196 2.46 5.67 -4.24
CA ALA A 196 1.93 6.41 -5.39
C ALA A 196 0.66 7.20 -5.04
N ILE A 197 -0.30 6.62 -4.31
CA ILE A 197 -1.54 7.34 -3.95
C ILE A 197 -1.28 8.45 -2.92
N VAL A 198 -0.26 8.31 -2.06
CA VAL A 198 0.16 9.39 -1.15
C VAL A 198 0.66 10.59 -1.94
N MET A 199 1.58 10.38 -2.89
CA MET A 199 2.18 11.48 -3.67
C MET A 199 1.23 12.07 -4.72
N HIS A 200 0.46 11.22 -5.41
CA HIS A 200 -0.33 11.62 -6.57
C HIS A 200 -1.84 11.75 -6.30
N GLY A 201 -2.27 11.44 -5.08
CA GLY A 201 -3.67 11.44 -4.68
C GLY A 201 -4.52 10.35 -5.35
N PRO A 202 -5.77 10.18 -4.87
CA PRO A 202 -6.77 9.34 -5.52
C PRO A 202 -7.28 9.95 -6.83
N GLY A 203 -8.07 9.19 -7.59
CA GLY A 203 -8.77 9.66 -8.81
C GLY A 203 -8.22 9.06 -10.10
N ASP A 204 -8.77 9.51 -11.23
CA ASP A 204 -8.52 8.94 -12.58
C ASP A 204 -7.93 9.95 -13.59
N SER A 205 -7.41 11.09 -13.13
CA SER A 205 -6.63 12.00 -13.99
C SER A 205 -5.37 11.30 -14.49
N GLU A 206 -4.70 11.85 -15.51
CA GLU A 206 -3.53 11.20 -16.13
C GLU A 206 -2.44 10.85 -15.12
N TYR A 207 -2.20 11.75 -14.15
CA TYR A 207 -1.12 11.63 -13.17
C TYR A 207 -1.59 11.27 -11.76
N SER A 208 -2.89 11.11 -11.50
CA SER A 208 -3.37 10.53 -10.24
C SER A 208 -3.11 9.02 -10.19
N PHE A 209 -3.24 8.42 -9.00
CA PHE A 209 -3.01 6.98 -8.81
C PHE A 209 -3.77 6.09 -9.82
N GLY A 210 -5.05 6.37 -10.08
CA GLY A 210 -5.87 5.62 -11.03
C GLY A 210 -5.37 5.74 -12.48
N GLY A 211 -4.91 6.93 -12.90
CA GLY A 211 -4.30 7.16 -14.21
C GLY A 211 -2.97 6.42 -14.38
N ILE A 212 -2.07 6.53 -13.40
CA ILE A 212 -0.79 5.80 -13.39
C ILE A 212 -1.04 4.29 -13.51
N ARG A 213 -1.97 3.76 -12.73
CA ARG A 213 -2.36 2.35 -12.80
C ARG A 213 -2.91 1.97 -14.17
N LYS A 214 -3.77 2.80 -14.77
CA LYS A 214 -4.33 2.58 -16.11
C LYS A 214 -3.22 2.55 -17.17
N THR A 215 -2.25 3.46 -17.08
CA THR A 215 -1.07 3.48 -17.95
C THR A 215 -0.27 2.19 -17.81
N ALA A 216 0.00 1.73 -16.60
CA ALA A 216 0.70 0.46 -16.35
C ALA A 216 -0.04 -0.75 -16.97
N LEU A 217 -1.36 -0.82 -16.78
CA LEU A 217 -2.22 -1.89 -17.32
C LEU A 217 -2.23 -1.93 -18.85
N SER A 218 -2.01 -0.80 -19.53
CA SER A 218 -1.88 -0.76 -20.98
C SER A 218 -0.58 -1.41 -21.50
N LYS A 219 0.41 -1.58 -20.62
CA LYS A 219 1.75 -2.10 -20.97
C LYS A 219 1.99 -3.52 -20.48
N ALA A 220 1.42 -3.89 -19.33
CA ALA A 220 1.61 -5.20 -18.73
C ALA A 220 0.35 -5.67 -18.00
N LYS A 221 0.06 -6.98 -18.09
CA LYS A 221 -1.00 -7.61 -17.29
C LYS A 221 -0.53 -7.78 -15.85
N PRO A 222 -1.38 -7.53 -14.84
CA PRO A 222 -1.06 -7.84 -13.45
C PRO A 222 -1.21 -9.35 -13.17
N PRO A 223 -0.69 -9.86 -12.04
CA PRO A 223 -0.80 -11.25 -11.65
C PRO A 223 -2.24 -11.81 -11.65
N ALA A 224 -3.22 -11.04 -11.19
CA ALA A 224 -4.63 -11.44 -11.22
C ALA A 224 -5.19 -11.70 -12.64
N GLN A 225 -4.49 -11.24 -13.68
CA GLN A 225 -4.82 -11.48 -15.09
C GLN A 225 -3.80 -12.42 -15.77
N GLY A 226 -3.02 -13.17 -14.98
CA GLY A 226 -2.01 -14.13 -15.46
C GLY A 226 -0.70 -13.50 -15.92
N GLY A 227 -0.45 -12.23 -15.60
CA GLY A 227 0.82 -11.56 -15.90
C GLY A 227 1.91 -11.82 -14.87
N ASN A 228 3.15 -11.49 -15.22
CA ASN A 228 4.28 -11.56 -14.29
C ASN A 228 4.34 -10.29 -13.42
N GLU A 229 4.45 -10.47 -12.10
CA GLU A 229 4.48 -9.35 -11.15
C GLU A 229 5.65 -8.39 -11.38
N THR A 230 6.87 -8.89 -11.66
CA THR A 230 8.02 -8.03 -11.99
C THR A 230 7.77 -7.19 -13.24
N THR A 231 7.20 -7.79 -14.29
CA THR A 231 6.87 -7.06 -15.52
C THR A 231 5.83 -5.98 -15.25
N TYR A 232 4.80 -6.31 -14.48
CA TYR A 232 3.74 -5.36 -14.12
C TYR A 232 4.26 -4.20 -13.26
N LEU A 233 4.99 -4.50 -12.19
CA LEU A 233 5.53 -3.48 -11.30
C LEU A 233 6.56 -2.60 -11.99
N ASN A 234 7.35 -3.14 -12.93
CA ASN A 234 8.22 -2.29 -13.74
C ASN A 234 7.42 -1.29 -14.58
N ALA A 235 6.38 -1.76 -15.27
CA ALA A 235 5.51 -0.87 -16.06
C ALA A 235 4.82 0.19 -15.19
N PHE A 236 4.42 -0.17 -13.96
CA PHE A 236 3.82 0.78 -13.02
C PHE A 236 4.82 1.84 -12.55
N LEU A 237 6.00 1.42 -12.10
CA LEU A 237 7.03 2.34 -11.63
C LEU A 237 7.55 3.24 -12.76
N ASP A 238 7.56 2.76 -14.01
CA ASP A 238 7.89 3.59 -15.19
C ASP A 238 6.82 4.65 -15.43
N ALA A 239 5.53 4.28 -15.42
CA ALA A 239 4.43 5.23 -15.55
C ALA A 239 4.43 6.26 -14.43
N ARG A 240 4.70 5.83 -13.19
CA ARG A 240 4.81 6.71 -12.03
C ARG A 240 5.96 7.70 -12.19
N LYS A 241 7.13 7.24 -12.64
CA LYS A 241 8.31 8.11 -12.83
C LYS A 241 8.02 9.24 -13.82
N GLU A 242 7.24 8.96 -14.87
CA GLU A 242 6.81 10.00 -15.81
C GLU A 242 5.81 10.98 -15.18
N ALA A 243 4.87 10.49 -14.35
CA ALA A 243 3.95 11.35 -13.59
C ALA A 243 4.67 12.22 -12.54
N MET A 244 5.77 11.75 -11.96
CA MET A 244 6.61 12.56 -11.05
C MET A 244 7.30 13.69 -11.81
N LYS A 245 7.88 13.40 -12.99
CA LYS A 245 8.60 14.40 -13.80
C LYS A 245 7.71 15.48 -14.41
N SER A 246 6.38 15.29 -14.48
CA SER A 246 5.48 16.33 -14.96
C SER A 246 5.28 17.49 -13.97
N GLU A 247 5.69 17.31 -12.72
CA GLU A 247 5.64 18.33 -11.67
C GLU A 247 7.07 18.67 -11.22
N GLU A 248 7.49 19.92 -11.34
CA GLU A 248 8.88 20.33 -11.02
C GLU A 248 9.28 19.98 -9.57
N ALA A 249 8.33 20.14 -8.64
CA ALA A 249 8.48 19.78 -7.23
C ALA A 249 8.77 18.29 -7.00
N HIS A 250 8.48 17.41 -7.96
CA HIS A 250 8.62 15.96 -7.86
C HIS A 250 9.67 15.38 -8.82
N SER A 251 10.59 16.21 -9.31
CA SER A 251 11.56 15.79 -10.34
C SER A 251 12.62 14.78 -9.84
N ASP A 252 12.89 14.71 -8.53
CA ASP A 252 13.71 13.65 -7.92
C ASP A 252 12.90 12.36 -7.79
N THR A 253 13.39 11.30 -8.45
CA THR A 253 12.71 10.00 -8.51
C THR A 253 13.39 8.92 -7.67
N SER A 254 14.23 9.28 -6.71
CA SER A 254 15.01 8.34 -5.89
C SER A 254 14.14 7.37 -5.07
N ARG A 255 12.97 7.81 -4.57
CA ARG A 255 11.97 6.93 -3.94
C ARG A 255 11.53 5.78 -4.87
N VAL A 256 11.57 5.99 -6.18
CA VAL A 256 11.35 4.93 -7.16
C VAL A 256 12.66 4.20 -7.47
N ASP A 257 13.71 4.92 -7.84
CA ASP A 257 14.92 4.34 -8.44
C ASP A 257 15.82 3.58 -7.45
N THR A 258 16.04 4.15 -6.25
CA THR A 258 16.98 3.64 -5.25
C THR A 258 16.31 2.99 -4.04
N GLU A 259 14.97 2.92 -4.04
CA GLU A 259 14.14 2.21 -3.06
C GLU A 259 13.24 1.15 -3.73
N GLN A 260 12.13 1.55 -4.36
CA GLN A 260 11.12 0.59 -4.84
C GLN A 260 11.64 -0.33 -5.95
N ARG A 261 12.34 0.23 -6.94
CA ARG A 261 12.96 -0.54 -8.02
C ARG A 261 14.07 -1.44 -7.48
N LYS A 262 14.79 -0.99 -6.47
CA LYS A 262 15.80 -1.79 -5.79
C LYS A 262 15.17 -3.03 -5.13
N PHE A 263 14.12 -2.86 -4.32
CA PHE A 263 13.43 -4.00 -3.70
C PHE A 263 12.83 -4.94 -4.75
N LEU A 264 12.34 -4.41 -5.87
CA LEU A 264 11.85 -5.19 -7.00
C LEU A 264 12.96 -6.03 -7.65
N ASN A 265 14.13 -5.43 -7.90
CA ASN A 265 15.29 -6.11 -8.46
C ASN A 265 15.83 -7.20 -7.54
N GLU A 266 15.71 -7.01 -6.23
CA GLU A 266 16.02 -8.00 -5.19
C GLU A 266 14.96 -9.10 -5.08
N LYS A 267 13.84 -8.99 -5.81
CA LYS A 267 12.70 -9.90 -5.75
C LYS A 267 12.09 -10.02 -4.34
N ASN A 268 12.18 -8.95 -3.56
CA ASN A 268 11.62 -8.90 -2.21
C ASN A 268 10.14 -8.53 -2.24
N PHE A 269 9.32 -9.36 -2.89
CA PHE A 269 7.87 -9.13 -3.06
C PHE A 269 7.11 -9.06 -1.74
N ASP A 270 7.65 -9.69 -0.70
CA ASP A 270 7.05 -9.71 0.63
C ASP A 270 7.48 -8.50 1.47
N LEU A 271 8.38 -7.64 0.98
CA LEU A 271 8.91 -6.49 1.71
C LEU A 271 9.49 -6.89 3.08
N THR A 272 10.32 -7.93 3.08
CA THR A 272 10.86 -8.55 4.30
C THR A 272 12.22 -7.94 4.65
N PRO A 273 12.42 -7.49 5.91
CA PRO A 273 13.72 -7.04 6.40
C PRO A 273 14.82 -8.12 6.28
N PRO A 274 16.10 -7.73 6.15
CA PRO A 274 16.59 -6.34 6.16
C PRO A 274 16.25 -5.60 4.85
N LEU A 275 15.75 -4.36 5.00
CA LEU A 275 15.52 -3.44 3.90
C LEU A 275 16.60 -2.37 3.94
N ARG A 276 17.25 -2.12 2.80
CA ARG A 276 18.26 -1.07 2.64
C ARG A 276 17.96 -0.29 1.37
N TRP A 277 17.93 1.02 1.45
CA TRP A 277 17.65 1.89 0.32
C TRP A 277 18.30 3.25 0.51
N ALA A 278 18.15 4.11 -0.48
CA ALA A 278 18.46 5.52 -0.34
C ALA A 278 17.38 6.39 -0.98
N VAL A 279 17.10 7.54 -0.41
CA VAL A 279 16.25 8.60 -0.99
C VAL A 279 17.02 9.92 -0.83
N TYR A 280 17.05 10.74 -1.88
CA TYR A 280 17.84 11.98 -1.94
C TYR A 280 19.35 11.79 -1.67
N GLY A 281 19.86 10.59 -1.90
CA GLY A 281 21.25 10.20 -1.60
C GLY A 281 21.50 9.80 -0.15
N GLU A 282 20.52 9.89 0.74
CA GLU A 282 20.65 9.49 2.15
C GLU A 282 20.32 8.00 2.32
N PRO A 283 21.20 7.21 2.97
CA PRO A 283 20.97 5.78 3.18
C PRO A 283 20.06 5.50 4.38
N PHE A 284 19.14 4.56 4.23
CA PHE A 284 18.26 4.07 5.28
C PHE A 284 18.30 2.54 5.41
N GLU A 285 18.01 2.04 6.61
CA GLU A 285 17.93 0.61 6.89
C GLU A 285 16.82 0.28 7.90
N ILE A 286 16.09 -0.81 7.64
CA ILE A 286 15.22 -1.48 8.60
C ILE A 286 15.69 -2.92 8.73
N ASN A 287 16.09 -3.34 9.94
CA ASN A 287 16.68 -4.66 10.18
C ASN A 287 15.68 -5.75 10.57
N SER A 288 14.54 -5.37 11.18
CA SER A 288 13.53 -6.28 11.72
C SER A 288 12.17 -5.61 11.81
#